data_AF-A0A7J6UXD6-F1
#
_entry.id   AF-A0A7J6UXD6-F1
#
_cell.length_a   1.000
_cell.length_b   1.000
_cell.length_c   1.000
_cell.angle_alpha   90.00
_cell.angle_beta   90.00
_cell.angle_gamma   90.00
#
_symmetry.space_group_name_H-M   'P 1'
#
loop_
_entity.id
_entity.type
_entity.pdbx_description
1 polymer ?
#
loop_
_entity_poly.entity_id
_entity_poly.type
_entity_poly.pdbx_seq_one_letter_code
_entity_poly.pdbx_strand_id
1 'polypeptide(L)'
;MQVVASIVPIKPRKERNISTYIVLCNVPKGELPRAHYINLLSKIIGSEEAAKEALIYTYSTFGGFSAFLNPHQATRLSKITDIYVIPSLPYQILSPSVVGQPLH
;
A
#
# COMPACT_ATOMS: atom_id res chain seq x y z
N MET A 1 -18.19 -27.51 -27.04
CA MET A 1 -17.84 -26.09 -26.82
C MET A 1 -16.87 -26.03 -25.66
N GLN A 2 -15.58 -25.82 -25.92
CA GLN A 2 -14.54 -25.79 -24.90
C GLN A 2 -14.13 -24.33 -24.71
N VAL A 3 -14.48 -23.74 -23.56
CA VAL A 3 -14.07 -22.38 -23.21
C VAL A 3 -12.61 -22.46 -22.78
N VAL A 4 -11.69 -22.13 -23.69
CA VAL A 4 -10.27 -21.98 -23.36
C VAL A 4 -10.13 -20.70 -22.52
N ALA A 5 -10.02 -20.86 -21.21
CA ALA A 5 -9.56 -19.78 -20.35
C ALA A 5 -8.08 -19.54 -20.72
N SER A 6 -7.80 -18.47 -21.45
CA SER A 6 -6.42 -18.02 -21.69
C SER A 6 -5.80 -17.70 -20.34
N ILE A 7 -5.00 -18.64 -19.83
CA ILE A 7 -4.07 -18.40 -18.73
C ILE A 7 -3.04 -17.43 -19.30
N VAL A 8 -3.30 -16.14 -19.15
CA VAL A 8 -2.32 -15.11 -19.42
C VAL A 8 -1.16 -15.41 -18.46
N PRO A 9 0.07 -15.63 -18.93
CA PRO A 9 1.18 -15.87 -18.04
C PRO A 9 1.35 -14.63 -17.16
N ILE A 10 1.00 -14.75 -15.88
CA ILE A 10 1.34 -13.76 -14.86
C ILE A 10 2.87 -13.70 -14.82
N LYS A 11 3.41 -12.73 -15.55
CA LYS A 11 4.84 -12.44 -15.67
C LYS A 11 5.43 -12.36 -14.25
N PRO A 12 6.57 -13.04 -13.96
CA PRO A 12 7.13 -13.05 -12.62
C PRO A 12 7.45 -11.61 -12.17
N ARG A 13 6.88 -11.26 -11.01
CA ARG A 13 6.94 -9.99 -10.27
C ARG A 13 8.36 -9.67 -9.77
N LYS A 14 9.36 -9.57 -10.66
CA LYS A 14 10.78 -9.47 -10.26
C LYS A 14 11.40 -8.06 -10.35
N GLU A 15 10.67 -7.03 -10.78
CA GLU A 15 11.28 -5.70 -11.05
C GLU A 15 10.40 -4.50 -10.67
N ARG A 16 9.35 -4.70 -9.89
CA ARG A 16 8.58 -3.56 -9.39
C ARG A 16 9.32 -3.02 -8.16
N ASN A 17 10.10 -1.95 -8.33
CA ASN A 17 10.62 -1.12 -7.25
C ASN A 17 9.43 -0.53 -6.47
N ILE A 18 8.83 -1.38 -5.63
CA ILE A 18 7.65 -1.11 -4.84
C ILE A 18 8.12 -1.06 -3.39
N SER A 19 7.73 0.00 -2.71
CA SER A 19 7.94 0.16 -1.28
C SER A 19 6.61 0.45 -0.61
N THR A 20 6.60 0.28 0.70
CA THR A 20 5.46 0.68 1.52
C THR A 20 5.52 2.19 1.74
N TYR A 21 4.40 2.87 1.55
CA TYR A 21 4.24 4.28 1.86
C TYR A 21 3.05 4.48 2.79
N ILE A 22 3.16 5.46 3.67
CA ILE A 22 2.07 5.97 4.48
C ILE A 22 1.52 7.20 3.76
N VAL A 23 0.22 7.19 3.50
CA VAL A 23 -0.51 8.27 2.86
C VAL A 23 -1.45 8.88 3.89
N LEU A 24 -1.18 10.12 4.27
CA LEU A 24 -2.06 10.91 5.13
C LEU A 24 -2.97 11.76 4.25
N CYS A 25 -4.26 11.76 4.54
CA CYS A 25 -5.24 12.55 3.80
C CYS A 25 -6.40 12.96 4.71
N ASN A 26 -6.96 14.14 4.44
CA ASN A 26 -8.12 14.62 5.17
C ASN A 26 -9.38 13.90 4.66
N VAL A 27 -9.97 13.03 5.48
CA VAL A 27 -11.20 12.33 5.08
C VAL A 27 -12.41 13.20 5.41
N PRO A 28 -13.28 13.51 4.43
CA PRO A 28 -14.52 14.23 4.70
C PRO A 28 -15.36 13.49 5.75
N LYS A 29 -15.86 14.22 6.75
CA LYS A 29 -16.73 13.63 7.79
C LYS A 29 -17.98 13.03 7.14
N GLY A 30 -18.21 11.74 7.38
CA GLY A 30 -19.41 11.01 6.91
C GLY A 30 -19.20 10.13 5.67
N GLU A 31 -18.02 10.12 5.05
CA GLU A 31 -17.69 9.16 3.99
C GLU A 31 -17.08 7.87 4.55
N LEU A 32 -17.27 6.75 3.82
CA LEU A 32 -16.58 5.49 4.10
C LEU A 32 -15.09 5.64 3.74
N PRO A 33 -14.17 5.73 4.72
CA PRO A 33 -12.77 6.09 4.45
C PRO A 33 -12.10 5.11 3.49
N ARG A 34 -12.42 3.81 3.62
CA ARG A 34 -11.86 2.76 2.78
C ARG A 34 -12.26 2.88 1.31
N ALA A 35 -13.52 3.19 1.02
CA ALA A 35 -13.99 3.35 -0.36
C ALA A 35 -13.34 4.56 -1.02
N HIS A 36 -13.21 5.66 -0.27
CA HIS A 36 -12.49 6.85 -0.69
C HIS A 36 -11.03 6.54 -1.04
N TYR A 37 -10.31 5.81 -0.17
CA TYR A 37 -8.91 5.44 -0.42
C TYR A 37 -8.73 4.53 -1.64
N ILE A 38 -9.62 3.57 -1.84
CA ILE A 38 -9.59 2.68 -3.01
C ILE A 38 -9.78 3.49 -4.30
N ASN A 39 -10.74 4.43 -4.32
CA ASN A 39 -10.96 5.31 -5.46
C ASN A 39 -9.76 6.24 -5.73
N LEU A 40 -9.14 6.76 -4.67
CA LEU A 40 -7.93 7.57 -4.80
C LEU A 40 -6.77 6.74 -5.39
N LEU A 41 -6.55 5.53 -4.87
CA LEU A 41 -5.50 4.64 -5.36
C LEU A 41 -5.78 4.16 -6.79
N SER A 42 -7.03 3.91 -7.17
CA SER A 42 -7.38 3.44 -8.50
C SER A 42 -7.07 4.49 -9.57
N LYS A 43 -7.22 5.79 -9.27
CA LYS A 43 -6.79 6.89 -10.17
C LYS A 43 -5.29 6.92 -10.42
N ILE A 44 -4.49 6.41 -9.48
CA ILE A 44 -3.02 6.45 -9.54
C ILE A 44 -2.45 5.17 -10.14
N ILE A 45 -3.03 4.02 -9.77
CA ILE A 45 -2.58 2.69 -10.17
C ILE A 45 -3.24 2.26 -11.49
N GLY A 46 -4.45 2.76 -11.77
CA GLY A 46 -5.19 2.53 -13.01
C GLY A 46 -6.30 1.48 -12.93
N SER A 47 -6.54 0.84 -11.78
CA SER A 47 -7.60 -0.15 -11.57
C SER A 47 -8.02 -0.20 -10.10
N GLU A 48 -9.30 -0.51 -9.85
CA GLU A 48 -9.85 -0.68 -8.51
C GLU A 48 -9.34 -1.98 -7.85
N GLU A 49 -9.22 -3.05 -8.62
CA GLU A 49 -8.69 -4.34 -8.18
C GLU A 49 -7.23 -4.17 -7.73
N ALA A 50 -6.42 -3.51 -8.55
CA ALA A 50 -5.03 -3.22 -8.22
C ALA A 50 -4.89 -2.27 -7.01
N ALA A 51 -5.84 -1.34 -6.85
CA ALA A 51 -5.90 -0.47 -5.66
C ALA A 51 -6.23 -1.26 -4.38
N LYS A 52 -7.15 -2.22 -4.44
CA LYS A 52 -7.47 -3.12 -3.33
C LYS A 52 -6.28 -3.98 -2.93
N GLU A 53 -5.52 -4.49 -3.90
CA GLU A 53 -4.29 -5.25 -3.65
C GLU A 53 -3.14 -4.39 -3.10
N ALA A 54 -3.08 -3.12 -3.50
CA ALA A 54 -2.04 -2.20 -3.04
C ALA A 54 -2.31 -1.65 -1.63
N LEU A 55 -3.57 -1.58 -1.19
CA LEU A 55 -3.96 -1.08 0.13
C LEU A 55 -3.58 -2.10 1.22
N ILE A 56 -2.69 -1.70 2.14
CA ILE A 56 -2.18 -2.58 3.21
C ILE A 56 -3.02 -2.40 4.46
N TYR A 57 -3.16 -1.15 4.93
CA TYR A 57 -3.84 -0.84 6.18
C TYR A 57 -4.48 0.55 6.13
N THR A 58 -5.58 0.74 6.85
CA THR A 58 -6.25 2.04 6.99
C THR A 58 -6.16 2.53 8.42
N TYR A 59 -5.64 3.74 8.62
CA TYR A 59 -5.58 4.36 9.94
C TYR A 59 -6.94 4.99 10.25
N SER A 60 -7.51 4.65 11.40
CA SER A 60 -8.83 5.13 11.84
C SER A 60 -8.78 6.39 12.71
N THR A 61 -7.63 6.62 13.37
CA THR A 61 -7.43 7.73 14.31
C THR A 61 -6.93 9.00 13.64
N PHE A 62 -6.17 8.86 12.56
CA PHE A 62 -5.74 9.94 11.68
C PHE A 62 -6.07 9.52 10.25
N GLY A 63 -6.69 10.42 9.48
CA GLY A 63 -7.09 10.12 8.10
C GLY A 63 -5.88 9.68 7.28
N GLY A 64 -5.94 8.46 6.73
CA GLY A 64 -4.84 7.90 5.98
C GLY A 64 -4.84 6.38 5.85
N PHE A 65 -3.88 5.89 5.09
CA PHE A 65 -3.67 4.47 4.82
C PHE A 65 -2.21 4.19 4.47
N SER A 66 -1.79 2.93 4.57
CA SER A 66 -0.53 2.48 3.99
C SER A 66 -0.78 1.67 2.73
N ALA A 67 0.08 1.84 1.74
CA ALA A 67 -0.04 1.15 0.46
C ALA A 67 1.31 0.80 -0.17
N PHE A 68 1.30 -0.25 -0.99
CA PHE A 68 2.39 -0.61 -1.87
C PHE A 68 2.38 0.28 -3.12
N LEU A 69 3.41 1.11 -3.28
CA LEU A 69 3.54 2.02 -4.41
C LEU A 69 4.96 1.95 -4.98
N ASN A 70 5.09 2.23 -6.27
CA ASN A 70 6.39 2.59 -6.83
C ASN A 70 6.66 4.11 -6.64
N PRO A 71 7.92 4.57 -6.78
CA PRO A 71 8.26 5.99 -6.57
C PRO A 71 7.46 6.97 -7.44
N HIS A 72 7.14 6.59 -8.67
CA HIS A 72 6.36 7.44 -9.58
C HIS A 72 4.88 7.53 -9.16
N GLN A 73 4.28 6.46 -8.66
CA GLN A 73 2.94 6.46 -8.08
C GLN A 73 2.88 7.31 -6.79
N ALA A 74 3.88 7.15 -5.91
CA ALA A 74 4.01 7.97 -4.71
C ALA A 74 4.14 9.47 -5.05
N THR A 75 4.94 9.80 -6.07
CA THR A 75 5.13 11.16 -6.57
C THR A 75 3.85 11.73 -7.21
N ARG A 76 3.03 10.91 -7.85
CA ARG A 76 1.72 11.35 -8.37
C ARG A 76 0.73 11.59 -7.24
N LEU A 77 0.71 10.75 -6.22
CA LEU A 77 -0.13 10.92 -5.04
C LEU A 77 0.21 12.20 -4.26
N SER A 78 1.50 12.49 -4.07
CA SER A 78 1.94 13.69 -3.33
C SER A 78 1.63 15.02 -4.04
N LYS A 79 1.21 14.99 -5.31
CA LYS A 79 0.77 16.17 -6.07
C LYS A 79 -0.69 16.52 -5.83
N ILE A 80 -1.46 15.64 -5.20
CA ILE A 80 -2.86 15.91 -4.88
C ILE A 80 -2.91 16.77 -3.61
N THR A 81 -3.69 17.84 -3.64
CA THR A 81 -3.90 18.73 -2.49
C THR A 81 -4.41 17.94 -1.28
N ASP A 82 -3.95 18.31 -0.08
CA ASP A 82 -4.29 17.66 1.19
C ASP A 82 -3.84 16.20 1.33
N ILE A 83 -2.85 15.77 0.53
CA ILE A 83 -2.23 14.44 0.62
C ILE A 83 -0.75 14.56 0.97
N TYR A 84 -0.32 13.85 2.02
CA TYR A 84 1.10 13.71 2.39
C TYR A 84 1.52 12.25 2.26
N VAL A 85 2.60 12.00 1.51
CA VAL A 85 3.13 10.66 1.26
C VAL A 85 4.49 10.51 1.93
N ILE A 86 4.61 9.56 2.85
CA ILE A 86 5.80 9.31 3.66
C ILE A 86 6.32 7.90 3.35
N PRO A 87 7.60 7.72 2.99
CA PRO A 87 8.16 6.38 2.82
C PRO A 87 8.15 5.63 4.17
N SER A 88 7.58 4.43 4.18
CA SER A 88 7.65 3.55 5.33
C SER A 88 8.92 2.72 5.23
N LEU A 89 9.89 2.99 6.09
CA LEU A 89 11.00 2.07 6.28
C LEU A 89 10.44 0.83 7.00
N PRO A 90 10.70 -0.40 6.52
CA PRO A 90 10.44 -1.57 7.32
C PRO A 90 11.28 -1.42 8.59
N TYR A 91 10.62 -1.28 9.75
CA TYR A 91 11.32 -1.43 11.01
C TYR A 91 11.92 -2.83 10.99
N GLN A 92 13.23 -2.91 10.85
CA GLN A 92 13.95 -4.15 11.10
C GLN A 92 13.80 -4.36 12.60
N ILE A 93 12.76 -5.11 12.98
CA ILE A 93 12.62 -5.60 14.34
C ILE A 93 13.91 -6.37 14.55
N LEU A 94 14.80 -5.83 15.39
CA LEU A 94 15.93 -6.57 15.90
C LEU A 94 15.30 -7.76 16.62
N SER A 95 15.20 -8.90 15.93
CA SER A 95 14.86 -10.15 16.57
C SER A 95 15.85 -10.33 17.72
N PRO A 96 15.39 -10.64 18.95
CA PRO A 96 16.30 -10.93 20.05
C PRO A 96 17.02 -12.23 19.70
N SER A 97 18.18 -12.12 19.09
CA SER A 97 19.13 -13.21 18.91
C SER A 97 20.47 -12.76 19.48
N VAL A 98 20.47 -12.51 20.79
CA VAL A 98 21.63 -12.69 21.66
C VAL A 98 21.15 -13.66 22.74
N VAL A 99 21.26 -14.95 22.42
CA VAL A 99 22.16 -15.91 23.10
C VAL A 99 21.72 -16.20 24.53
N GLY A 100 21.30 -17.45 24.74
CA GLY A 100 21.01 -17.98 26.05
C GLY A 100 22.15 -17.75 27.03
N GLN A 101 21.81 -17.18 28.18
CA GLN A 101 22.45 -17.51 29.43
C GLN A 101 21.33 -17.96 30.37
N PRO A 102 21.36 -19.20 30.90
CA PRO A 102 20.53 -19.54 32.03
C PRO A 102 21.05 -18.76 33.25
N LEU A 103 20.16 -18.05 33.94
CA LEU A 103 20.38 -17.72 35.34
C LEU A 103 20.19 -19.01 36.14
N HIS A 104 21.28 -19.60 36.61
CA HIS A 104 21.35 -20.38 37.85
C HIS A 104 22.80 -20.45 38.33
#